data_AF-A0A437UC41-F1
#
_entry.id   AF-A0A437UC41-F1
#
_cell.length_a   1.000
_cell.length_b   1.000
_cell.length_c   1.000
_cell.angle_alpha   90.00
_cell.angle_beta   90.00
_cell.angle_gamma   90.00
#
_symmetry.space_group_name_H-M   'P 1'
#
loop_
_entity.id
_entity.type
_entity.pdbx_description
1 polymer ?
#
loop_
_entity_poly.entity_id
_entity_poly.type
_entity_poly.pdbx_seq_one_letter_code
_entity_poly.pdbx_strand_id
1 'polypeptide(L)' 'MNKEQLPQLFLMHYAGGSSYSLNFLKKKLEYFFDIISLELPGRGDRMEEELIKNRDEAVEDQLR' A
#
# COMPACT_ATOMS: atom_id res chain seq x y z
N MET A 1 -23.77 0.34 -0.52
CA MET A 1 -23.08 1.54 -1.03
C MET A 1 -22.18 1.11 -2.17
N ASN A 2 -22.22 1.81 -3.30
CA ASN A 2 -21.18 1.62 -4.32
C ASN A 2 -19.83 2.05 -3.71
N LYS A 3 -18.81 1.20 -3.81
CA LYS A 3 -17.47 1.49 -3.28
C LYS A 3 -16.88 2.78 -3.84
N GLU A 4 -17.29 3.18 -5.04
CA GLU A 4 -16.87 4.39 -5.74
C GLU A 4 -17.19 5.72 -5.03
N GLN A 5 -18.01 5.70 -3.97
CA GLN A 5 -18.33 6.91 -3.18
C GLN A 5 -17.62 6.96 -1.82
N LEU A 6 -16.87 5.92 -1.44
CA LEU A 6 -16.13 5.92 -0.18
C LEU A 6 -14.83 6.71 -0.31
N PRO A 7 -14.39 7.44 0.73
CA PRO A 7 -13.06 8.03 0.75
C PRO A 7 -11.99 6.95 0.57
N GLN A 8 -10.94 7.29 -0.16
CA GLN A 8 -9.81 6.38 -0.37
C GLN A 8 -8.87 6.42 0.84
N LEU A 9 -8.43 5.24 1.27
CA LEU A 9 -7.43 5.07 2.31
C LEU A 9 -6.25 4.29 1.77
N PHE A 10 -5.11 4.97 1.63
CA PHE A 10 -3.85 4.38 1.23
C PHE A 10 -3.12 3.82 2.46
N LEU A 11 -2.77 2.54 2.41
CA LEU A 11 -2.03 1.86 3.46
C LEU A 11 -0.60 1.62 3.00
N MET A 12 0.36 2.29 3.66
CA MET A 12 1.79 2.09 3.44
C MET A 12 2.37 1.23 4.56
N HIS A 13 3.12 0.19 4.20
CA HIS A 13 3.72 -0.72 5.17
C HIS A 13 4.93 -0.09 5.88
N TYR A 14 5.28 -0.63 7.05
CA TYR A 14 6.50 -0.27 7.78
C TYR A 14 7.75 -0.91 7.15
N ALA A 15 8.94 -0.49 7.58
CA ALA A 15 10.20 -1.04 7.10
C ALA A 15 10.32 -2.55 7.35
N GLY A 16 10.56 -3.32 6.29
CA GLY A 16 10.61 -4.80 6.34
C GLY A 16 9.25 -5.49 6.21
N GLY A 17 8.15 -4.72 6.12
CA GLY A 17 6.82 -5.23 5.78
C GLY A 17 6.57 -5.31 4.27
N SER A 18 5.33 -5.62 3.91
CA SER A 18 4.77 -5.63 2.56
C SER A 18 3.32 -5.15 2.58
N SER A 19 2.65 -5.07 1.43
CA SER A 19 1.22 -4.71 1.34
C SER A 19 0.30 -5.61 2.20
N TYR A 20 0.75 -6.83 2.51
CA TYR A 20 0.06 -7.79 3.37
C TYR A 20 0.14 -7.47 4.86
N SER A 21 1.13 -6.68 5.30
CA SER A 21 1.40 -6.39 6.72
C SER A 21 0.23 -5.72 7.43
N LEU A 22 -0.65 -5.01 6.70
CA LEU A 22 -1.80 -4.29 7.23
C LEU A 22 -3.15 -4.92 6.85
N ASN A 23 -3.17 -6.18 6.37
CA ASN A 23 -4.41 -6.86 6.00
C ASN A 23 -5.41 -7.01 7.17
N PHE A 24 -4.91 -7.05 8.41
CA PHE A 24 -5.77 -7.07 9.60
C PHE A 24 -6.54 -5.75 9.80
N LEU A 25 -6.00 -4.61 9.34
CA LEU A 25 -6.71 -3.33 9.31
C LEU A 25 -7.72 -3.30 8.17
N LYS A 26 -7.33 -3.80 6.98
CA LYS A 26 -8.19 -3.78 5.78
C LYS A 26 -9.57 -4.36 6.05
N LYS A 27 -9.64 -5.53 6.68
CA LYS A 27 -10.90 -6.21 7.05
C LYS A 27 -11.80 -5.39 7.98
N LYS A 28 -11.24 -4.48 8.77
CA LYS A 28 -11.99 -3.64 9.72
C LYS A 28 -12.46 -2.33 9.09
N LEU A 29 -11.77 -1.87 8.05
CA LEU A 29 -11.94 -0.54 7.47
C LEU A 29 -12.66 -0.55 6.11
N GLU A 30 -12.76 -1.71 5.44
CA GLU A 30 -13.32 -1.82 4.08
C GLU A 30 -14.80 -1.43 3.95
N TYR A 31 -15.52 -1.31 5.08
CA TYR A 31 -16.90 -0.82 5.13
C TYR A 31 -16.99 0.70 5.08
N PHE A 32 -15.91 1.41 5.43
CA PHE A 32 -15.86 2.88 5.55
C PHE A 32 -14.99 3.52 4.48
N PHE A 33 -14.07 2.76 3.89
CA PHE A 33 -13.08 3.27 2.96
C PHE A 33 -12.92 2.33 1.75
N ASP A 34 -12.58 2.93 0.61
CA ASP A 34 -11.95 2.19 -0.48
C ASP A 34 -10.45 2.07 -0.18
N ILE A 35 -9.99 0.85 0.11
CA ILE A 35 -8.65 0.63 0.67
C ILE A 35 -7.69 0.23 -0.42
N ILE A 36 -6.61 1.01 -0.53
CA ILE A 36 -5.52 0.80 -1.48
C ILE A 36 -4.27 0.46 -0.67
N SER A 37 -3.81 -0.79 -0.74
CA SER A 37 -2.55 -1.20 -0.11
C SER A 37 -1.40 -0.93 -1.07
N LEU A 38 -0.44 -0.11 -0.66
CA LEU A 38 0.74 0.21 -1.44
C LEU A 38 1.82 -0.85 -1.20
N GLU A 39 2.50 -1.27 -2.26
CA GLU A 39 3.63 -2.21 -2.23
C GLU A 39 4.86 -1.51 -2.81
N LEU A 40 5.96 -1.46 -2.06
CA LEU A 40 7.23 -0.90 -2.53
C LEU A 40 8.05 -1.96 -3.31
N PRO A 41 8.94 -1.55 -4.22
CA PRO A 41 9.89 -2.45 -4.88
C PRO A 41 10.71 -3.29 -3.89
N GLY A 42 10.96 -4.54 -4.26
CA GLY A 42 11.71 -5.49 -3.43
C GLY A 42 10.92 -5.99 -2.21
N ARG A 43 9.57 -5.89 -2.24
CA ARG A 43 8.66 -6.35 -1.19
C ARG A 43 7.43 -7.04 -1.79
N GLY A 44 6.90 -8.03 -1.05
CA GLY A 44 5.65 -8.70 -1.38
C GLY A 44 5.58 -9.17 -2.83
N ASP A 45 4.56 -8.72 -3.56
CA ASP A 45 4.36 -9.10 -4.97
C ASP A 45 5.38 -8.46 -5.92
N ARG A 46 6.11 -7.42 -5.45
CA ARG A 46 7.17 -6.71 -6.17
C ARG A 46 8.56 -7.15 -5.72
N MET A 47 8.71 -8.35 -5.15
CA MET A 47 9.98 -8.85 -4.60
C MET A 47 11.11 -8.92 -5.63
N GLU A 48 10.79 -9.14 -6.90
CA GLU A 48 11.75 -9.22 -8.00
C GLU A 48 12.26 -7.85 -8.48
N GLU A 49 11.62 -6.75 -8.04
CA GLU A 49 12.09 -5.39 -8.35
C GLU A 49 13.23 -4.96 -7.42
N GLU A 50 14.09 -4.08 -7.92
CA GLU A 50 15.20 -3.56 -7.11
C GLU A 50 14.71 -2.75 -5.92
N LEU A 51 15.32 -3.00 -4.75
CA LEU A 51 14.97 -2.30 -3.53
C LEU A 51 15.32 -0.82 -3.62
N ILE A 52 14.31 0.03 -3.43
CA ILE A 52 14.47 1.48 -3.23
C ILE A 52 15.13 1.77 -1.89
N LYS A 53 16.05 2.75 -1.86
CA LYS A 53 16.91 3.02 -0.69
C LYS A 53 16.72 4.41 -0.09
N ASN A 54 15.98 5.30 -0.75
CA ASN A 54 15.71 6.63 -0.23
C ASN A 54 14.24 7.03 -0.37
N ARG A 55 13.88 8.09 0.35
CA ARG A 55 12.51 8.60 0.42
C ARG A 55 12.03 9.15 -0.92
N ASP A 56 12.88 9.83 -1.67
CA ASP A 56 12.47 10.52 -2.89
C ASP A 56 12.12 9.51 -3.99
N GLU A 57 12.94 8.45 -4.13
CA GLU A 57 12.62 7.28 -4.95
C GLU A 57 11.30 6.63 -4.53
N ALA A 58 11.06 6.47 -3.23
CA ALA A 58 9.82 5.85 -2.74
C ALA A 58 8.60 6.72 -3.06
N VAL A 59 8.70 8.05 -2.95
CA VAL A 59 7.61 8.96 -3.34
C VAL A 59 7.38 8.92 -4.84
N GLU A 60 8.44 8.99 -5.64
CA GLU A 60 8.35 8.93 -7.11
C GLU A 60 7.68 7.64 -7.60
N ASP A 61 8.02 6.50 -6.99
CA ASP A 61 7.41 5.21 -7.31
C ASP A 61 5.88 5.19 -7.10
N GLN A 62 5.36 5.95 -6.13
CA GLN A 62 3.93 6.02 -5.85
C GLN A 62 3.16 7.00 -6.74
N LEU A 63 3.85 7.80 -7.56
CA LEU A 63 3.24 8.78 -8.47
C LEU A 63 3.15 8.29 -9.93
N ARG A 64 3.67 7.09 -10.21
CA ARG A 64 3.62 6.44 -11.53
C ARG A 64 2.20 5.98 -11.88
#